data_AF-A0A1B6L4W6-F1
#
_entry.id   AF-A0A1B6L4W6-F1
#
_cell.length_a   1.000
_cell.length_b   1.000
_cell.length_c   1.000
_cell.angle_alpha   90.00
_cell.angle_beta   90.00
_cell.angle_gamma   90.00
#
_symmetry.space_group_name_H-M   'P 1'
#
loop_
_entity.id
_entity.type
_entity.pdbx_description
1 polymer ?
#
loop_
_entity_poly.entity_id
_entity_poly.type
_entity_poly.pdbx_seq_one_letter_code
_entity_poly.pdbx_strand_id
1 'polypeptide(L)'
;MGSRLRENVKHYFECFCEVVGPQPDGNDAWIIQKFPETYKDEEVLRSVPKFAFPCDFDNSTVQHYSFVLTSHDSKWTFGFCRHDPKSETALVVLSFLPWHESFTKFLNVTAELTHSAQSDELWKFLDAVYQTKVPDPGGSFKIPVHQNGQNHFVCQSPSQFQLPSIPENRNLTEYYNAVDSHNMMVVFASMLYERRIVFTSRRLNRLSACVQSANAILYPMHWQHIFIPVLPKQLVDYLLAPMPYLIGVSNTLLNMVRKNDMGEVVVLDADNNTVETPFQDLESLPQDVVRNLRAQLRNRAALLGDGVSRAFLRALVQLIGGYRDALRFHQGEKITFSEDAFVESRPPSMQPFLRKMLELQIFQQFIEERLDMLNAGLGFSDEFEMEACNYSDKSSSRLKQQYREWLYTMRKDTSAFFKSVKSRVRRLFTRSLAVWR
;
A
#
# COMPACT_ATOMS: atom_id res chain seq x y z
N MET A 1 1.00 -11.37 -11.73
CA MET A 1 1.04 -11.24 -10.25
C MET A 1 0.17 -10.05 -9.86
N GLY A 2 -1.12 -10.26 -9.60
CA GLY A 2 -2.02 -9.15 -9.24
C GLY A 2 -1.68 -8.53 -7.88
N SER A 3 -2.56 -7.65 -7.38
CA SER A 3 -2.42 -6.85 -6.16
C SER A 3 -1.61 -7.55 -5.06
N ARG A 4 -0.65 -6.84 -4.47
CA ARG A 4 0.17 -7.37 -3.37
C ARG A 4 -0.62 -7.51 -2.06
N LEU A 5 -1.85 -7.00 -2.01
CA LEU A 5 -2.76 -7.13 -0.88
C LEU A 5 -3.47 -8.49 -0.90
N ARG A 6 -3.72 -9.06 0.28
CA ARG A 6 -4.53 -10.28 0.39
C ARG A 6 -6.00 -9.94 0.24
N GLU A 7 -6.69 -10.76 -0.53
CA GLU A 7 -8.15 -10.73 -0.65
C GLU A 7 -8.79 -11.59 0.44
N ASN A 8 -10.07 -11.35 0.74
CA ASN A 8 -10.87 -12.15 1.66
C ASN A 8 -10.30 -12.25 3.09
N VAL A 9 -9.74 -11.14 3.58
CA VAL A 9 -9.21 -11.05 4.95
C VAL A 9 -10.34 -11.28 5.97
N LYS A 10 -10.13 -12.24 6.88
CA LYS A 10 -11.15 -12.69 7.83
C LYS A 10 -11.11 -11.96 9.16
N HIS A 11 -9.90 -11.63 9.63
CA HIS A 11 -9.67 -11.03 10.93
C HIS A 11 -9.17 -9.59 10.76
N TYR A 12 -9.50 -8.73 11.73
CA TYR A 12 -8.95 -7.38 11.76
C TYR A 12 -7.42 -7.41 11.89
N PHE A 13 -6.88 -8.31 12.70
CA PHE A 13 -5.45 -8.58 12.79
C PHE A 13 -5.21 -10.08 12.84
N GLU A 14 -4.03 -10.51 12.43
CA GLU A 14 -3.62 -11.91 12.40
C GLU A 14 -2.89 -12.33 13.68
N CYS A 15 -2.01 -11.45 14.18
CA CYS A 15 -1.29 -11.72 15.43
C CYS A 15 -0.83 -10.42 16.12
N PHE A 16 -1.11 -10.29 17.41
CA PHE A 16 -0.49 -9.32 18.31
C PHE A 16 0.71 -9.97 18.99
N CYS A 17 1.80 -9.23 19.16
CA CYS A 17 3.03 -9.66 19.82
C CYS A 17 3.54 -8.56 20.73
N GLU A 18 4.00 -8.93 21.91
CA GLU A 18 4.87 -8.08 22.73
C GLU A 18 6.30 -8.61 22.62
N VAL A 19 7.21 -7.70 22.26
CA VAL A 19 8.59 -8.04 21.88
C VAL A 19 9.55 -7.37 22.85
N VAL A 20 10.41 -8.15 23.48
CA VAL A 20 11.52 -7.64 24.28
C VAL A 20 12.66 -7.24 23.35
N GLY A 21 13.25 -6.07 23.62
CA GLY A 21 14.40 -5.57 22.88
C GLY A 21 15.67 -6.38 23.12
N PRO A 22 16.70 -6.19 22.28
CA PRO A 22 17.99 -6.83 22.48
C PRO A 22 18.57 -6.45 23.84
N GLN A 23 19.16 -7.42 24.53
CA GLN A 23 19.67 -7.24 25.89
C GLN A 23 21.18 -6.95 25.88
N PRO A 24 21.72 -6.23 26.89
CA PRO A 24 23.14 -5.92 26.98
C PRO A 24 24.06 -7.16 27.06
N ASP A 25 23.52 -8.29 27.49
CA ASP A 25 24.22 -9.58 27.59
C ASP A 25 24.38 -10.29 26.23
N GLY A 26 23.88 -9.70 25.15
CA GLY A 26 23.99 -10.20 23.79
C GLY A 26 22.80 -11.04 23.31
N ASN A 27 21.74 -11.18 24.12
CA ASN A 27 20.52 -11.84 23.66
C ASN A 27 19.78 -10.96 22.62
N ASP A 28 19.50 -11.55 21.46
CA ASP A 28 18.68 -10.93 20.40
C ASP A 28 17.24 -10.72 20.89
N ALA A 29 16.51 -9.77 20.27
CA ALA A 29 15.10 -9.52 20.56
C ALA A 29 14.22 -10.79 20.39
N TRP A 30 13.20 -10.95 21.25
CA TRP A 30 12.28 -12.09 21.21
C TRP A 30 10.84 -11.72 21.57
N ILE A 31 9.89 -12.56 21.18
CA ILE A 31 8.47 -12.41 21.54
C ILE A 31 8.26 -13.01 22.93
N ILE A 32 7.80 -12.22 23.90
CA ILE A 32 7.46 -12.71 25.25
C ILE A 32 6.03 -13.21 25.35
N GLN A 33 5.11 -12.61 24.60
CA GLN A 33 3.72 -13.05 24.55
C GLN A 33 3.08 -12.67 23.21
N LYS A 34 2.08 -13.46 22.81
CA LYS A 34 1.36 -13.26 21.55
C LYS A 34 -0.11 -13.62 21.65
N PHE A 35 -0.92 -13.04 20.78
CA PHE A 35 -2.34 -13.38 20.60
C PHE A 35 -2.68 -13.47 19.10
N PRO A 36 -3.50 -14.44 18.66
CA PRO A 36 -3.93 -15.60 19.42
C PRO A 36 -2.78 -16.60 19.60
N GLU A 37 -2.86 -17.43 20.64
CA GLU A 37 -1.88 -18.52 20.84
C GLU A 37 -1.85 -19.49 19.66
N THR A 38 -2.98 -19.61 18.94
CA THR A 38 -3.16 -20.48 17.78
C THR A 38 -2.46 -20.01 16.51
N TYR A 39 -1.94 -18.78 16.45
CA TYR A 39 -1.14 -18.30 15.32
C TYR A 39 0.20 -19.05 15.24
N LYS A 40 0.49 -19.74 14.14
CA LYS A 40 1.59 -20.73 14.01
C LYS A 40 2.55 -20.49 12.84
N ASP A 41 2.52 -19.31 12.22
CA ASP A 41 3.46 -18.99 11.15
C ASP A 41 4.86 -18.71 11.74
N GLU A 42 5.67 -19.76 11.87
CA GLU A 42 7.00 -19.71 12.48
C GLU A 42 7.99 -18.81 11.72
N GLU A 43 7.85 -18.69 10.40
CA GLU A 43 8.72 -17.83 9.59
C GLU A 43 8.44 -16.35 9.90
N VAL A 44 7.15 -15.99 9.96
CA VAL A 44 6.71 -14.67 10.37
C VAL A 44 7.11 -14.38 11.81
N LEU A 45 6.85 -15.30 12.76
CA LEU A 45 7.16 -15.12 14.17
C LEU A 45 8.67 -14.93 14.42
N ARG A 46 9.54 -15.64 13.69
CA ARG A 46 11.01 -15.44 13.75
C ARG A 46 11.46 -14.10 13.18
N SER A 47 10.67 -13.50 12.30
CA SER A 47 10.99 -12.23 11.66
C SER A 47 10.54 -11.04 12.51
N VAL A 48 9.42 -11.15 13.24
CA VAL A 48 8.83 -10.06 14.03
C VAL A 48 9.84 -9.35 14.93
N PRO A 49 10.65 -10.02 15.78
CA PRO A 49 11.60 -9.31 16.64
C PRO A 49 12.66 -8.51 15.89
N LYS A 50 13.14 -9.04 14.76
CA LYS A 50 14.13 -8.36 13.92
C LYS A 50 13.57 -7.07 13.34
N PHE A 51 12.30 -7.07 12.92
CA PHE A 51 11.64 -5.88 12.39
C PHE A 51 11.11 -4.93 13.48
N ALA A 52 10.85 -5.43 14.69
CA ALA A 52 10.52 -4.61 15.86
C ALA A 52 11.74 -3.84 16.41
N PHE A 53 12.94 -4.41 16.25
CA PHE A 53 14.22 -3.78 16.60
C PHE A 53 15.19 -3.85 15.41
N PRO A 54 14.92 -3.08 14.33
CA PRO A 54 15.64 -3.21 13.06
C PRO A 54 17.10 -2.73 13.13
N CYS A 55 17.40 -1.80 14.03
CA CYS A 55 18.72 -1.27 14.30
C CYS A 55 18.70 -0.57 15.67
N ASP A 56 19.82 0.02 16.08
CA ASP A 56 19.82 1.00 17.16
C ASP A 56 19.15 2.29 16.67
N PHE A 57 18.22 2.84 17.44
CA PHE A 57 17.53 4.10 17.12
C PHE A 57 17.17 4.87 18.39
N ASP A 58 16.95 6.18 18.25
CA ASP A 58 16.51 7.03 19.36
C ASP A 58 15.04 6.77 19.69
N ASN A 59 14.78 6.29 20.91
CA ASN A 59 13.44 6.08 21.46
C ASN A 59 13.15 7.08 22.59
N SER A 60 13.25 8.38 22.28
CA SER A 60 13.01 9.48 23.23
C SER A 60 11.54 9.88 23.37
N THR A 61 10.70 9.56 22.38
CA THR A 61 9.25 9.80 22.39
C THR A 61 8.50 8.55 21.91
N VAL A 62 7.19 8.46 22.18
CA VAL A 62 6.37 7.36 21.65
C VAL A 62 6.39 7.40 20.13
N GLN A 63 6.84 6.30 19.53
CA GLN A 63 7.00 6.19 18.08
C GLN A 63 6.12 5.07 17.53
N HIS A 64 5.55 5.34 16.35
CA HIS A 64 4.86 4.34 15.55
C HIS A 64 5.51 4.24 14.18
N TYR A 65 5.72 3.03 13.71
CA TYR A 65 6.15 2.77 12.35
C TYR A 65 5.51 1.48 11.85
N SER A 66 5.56 1.25 10.55
CA SER A 66 5.11 0.00 9.96
C SER A 66 6.19 -0.64 9.10
N PHE A 67 6.32 -1.95 9.20
CA PHE A 67 7.12 -2.79 8.31
C PHE A 67 6.21 -3.71 7.50
N VAL A 68 6.78 -4.33 6.46
CA VAL A 68 6.06 -5.26 5.60
C VAL A 68 6.87 -6.54 5.46
N LEU A 69 6.21 -7.66 5.70
CA LEU A 69 6.72 -8.99 5.39
C LEU A 69 6.07 -9.45 4.08
N THR A 70 6.88 -9.97 3.17
CA THR A 70 6.41 -10.51 1.89
C THR A 70 6.45 -12.03 1.96
N SER A 71 5.30 -12.68 1.76
CA SER A 71 5.21 -14.14 1.73
C SER A 71 5.62 -14.71 0.36
N HIS A 72 5.77 -16.04 0.28
CA HIS A 72 6.14 -16.76 -0.94
C HIS A 72 5.19 -16.53 -2.13
N ASP A 73 3.90 -16.28 -1.86
CA ASP A 73 2.87 -15.91 -2.85
C ASP A 73 2.91 -14.41 -3.21
N SER A 74 3.96 -13.70 -2.81
CA SER A 74 4.14 -12.28 -3.06
C SER A 74 3.09 -11.37 -2.40
N LYS A 75 2.35 -11.86 -1.41
CA LYS A 75 1.41 -11.03 -0.65
C LYS A 75 2.08 -10.34 0.54
N TRP A 76 1.55 -9.18 0.91
CA TRP A 76 2.05 -8.39 2.02
C TRP A 76 1.32 -8.69 3.33
N THR A 77 2.11 -8.75 4.40
CA THR A 77 1.65 -8.71 5.79
C THR A 77 2.26 -7.47 6.42
N PHE A 78 1.41 -6.59 6.95
CA PHE A 78 1.83 -5.35 7.57
C PHE A 78 2.06 -5.60 9.06
N GLY A 79 3.24 -5.24 9.55
CA GLY A 79 3.54 -5.18 10.97
C GLY A 79 3.54 -3.73 11.44
N PHE A 80 2.58 -3.37 12.30
CA PHE A 80 2.52 -2.05 12.91
C PHE A 80 3.17 -2.14 14.27
N CYS A 81 4.12 -1.26 14.54
CA CYS A 81 4.92 -1.27 15.76
C CYS A 81 4.67 0.00 16.57
N ARG A 82 4.65 -0.13 17.90
CA ARG A 82 4.66 0.96 18.86
C ARG A 82 5.81 0.75 19.83
N HIS A 83 6.69 1.75 19.91
CA HIS A 83 7.72 1.86 20.93
C HIS A 83 7.34 2.94 21.94
N ASP A 84 7.52 2.65 23.22
CA ASP A 84 7.34 3.60 24.31
C ASP A 84 8.68 3.77 25.03
N PRO A 85 9.19 5.00 25.21
CA PRO A 85 10.39 5.23 26.01
C PRO A 85 10.27 4.74 27.46
N LYS A 86 9.03 4.59 27.95
CA LYS A 86 8.74 4.12 29.32
C LYS A 86 8.58 2.60 29.42
N SER A 87 8.65 1.87 28.30
CA SER A 87 8.52 0.42 28.25
C SER A 87 9.84 -0.22 27.83
N GLU A 88 10.13 -1.39 28.37
CA GLU A 88 11.25 -2.25 27.95
C GLU A 88 10.87 -3.12 26.74
N THR A 89 9.59 -3.10 26.34
CA THR A 89 9.03 -3.90 25.26
C THR A 89 8.39 -3.03 24.17
N ALA A 90 8.37 -3.57 22.96
CA ALA A 90 7.65 -3.03 21.83
C ALA A 90 6.35 -3.81 21.60
N LEU A 91 5.28 -3.12 21.25
CA LEU A 91 4.03 -3.75 20.82
C LEU A 91 3.99 -3.83 19.31
N VAL A 92 3.67 -5.02 18.78
CA VAL A 92 3.56 -5.28 17.35
C VAL A 92 2.21 -5.91 17.05
N VAL A 93 1.52 -5.43 16.02
CA VAL A 93 0.34 -6.10 15.47
C VAL A 93 0.55 -6.38 13.99
N LEU A 94 0.35 -7.64 13.61
CA LEU A 94 0.40 -8.13 12.24
C LEU A 94 -1.02 -8.14 11.67
N SER A 95 -1.19 -7.58 10.48
CA SER A 95 -2.45 -7.62 9.74
C SER A 95 -2.21 -7.67 8.23
N PHE A 96 -3.13 -8.28 7.50
CA PHE A 96 -3.17 -8.15 6.04
C PHE A 96 -3.81 -6.83 5.58
N LEU A 97 -4.44 -6.08 6.49
CA LEU A 97 -5.09 -4.81 6.21
C LEU A 97 -4.08 -3.64 6.34
N PRO A 98 -3.90 -2.79 5.32
CA PRO A 98 -2.98 -1.65 5.37
C PRO A 98 -3.55 -0.43 6.14
N TRP A 99 -4.31 -0.65 7.22
CA TRP A 99 -5.08 0.39 7.92
C TRP A 99 -4.27 1.08 9.03
N HIS A 100 -3.23 1.81 8.61
CA HIS A 100 -2.23 2.44 9.49
C HIS A 100 -2.84 3.26 10.64
N GLU A 101 -3.83 4.09 10.36
CA GLU A 101 -4.49 4.94 11.36
C GLU A 101 -5.24 4.11 12.40
N SER A 102 -5.90 3.04 11.95
CA SER A 102 -6.66 2.14 12.81
C SER A 102 -5.73 1.33 13.72
N PHE A 103 -4.65 0.78 13.18
CA PHE A 103 -3.68 0.01 13.98
C PHE A 103 -2.87 0.88 14.92
N THR A 104 -2.63 2.15 14.58
CA THR A 104 -2.04 3.07 15.54
C THR A 104 -2.95 3.27 16.76
N LYS A 105 -4.25 3.53 16.52
CA LYS A 105 -5.23 3.66 17.62
C LYS A 105 -5.33 2.38 18.44
N PHE A 106 -5.35 1.23 17.76
CA PHE A 106 -5.35 -0.09 18.39
C PHE A 106 -4.14 -0.28 19.30
N LEU A 107 -2.92 0.02 18.82
CA LEU A 107 -1.70 -0.14 19.61
C LEU A 107 -1.64 0.80 20.82
N ASN A 108 -2.24 1.98 20.72
CA ASN A 108 -2.35 2.89 21.88
C ASN A 108 -3.29 2.33 22.95
N VAL A 109 -4.43 1.75 22.52
CA VAL A 109 -5.35 1.07 23.44
C VAL A 109 -4.68 -0.16 24.06
N THR A 110 -3.98 -0.99 23.28
CA THR A 110 -3.28 -2.15 23.85
C THR A 110 -2.18 -1.74 24.83
N ALA A 111 -1.47 -0.64 24.57
CA ALA A 111 -0.47 -0.11 25.51
C ALA A 111 -1.11 0.36 26.83
N GLU A 112 -2.24 1.07 26.77
CA GLU A 112 -3.01 1.45 27.96
C GLU A 112 -3.44 0.22 28.78
N LEU A 113 -3.94 -0.82 28.10
CA LEU A 113 -4.39 -2.05 28.75
C LEU A 113 -3.25 -2.93 29.27
N THR A 114 -2.04 -2.84 28.69
CA THR A 114 -0.87 -3.59 29.17
C THR A 114 -0.39 -3.08 30.53
N HIS A 115 -0.60 -1.80 30.82
CA HIS A 115 -0.26 -1.19 32.11
C HIS A 115 -1.44 -1.13 33.10
N SER A 116 -2.59 -1.72 32.74
CA SER A 116 -3.76 -1.75 33.61
C SER A 116 -3.52 -2.65 34.83
N ALA A 117 -4.09 -2.27 35.98
CA ALA A 117 -3.98 -3.04 37.23
C ALA A 117 -4.74 -4.38 37.18
N GLN A 118 -5.59 -4.59 36.17
CA GLN A 118 -6.35 -5.82 35.97
C GLN A 118 -5.67 -6.68 34.90
N SER A 119 -5.12 -7.82 35.30
CA SER A 119 -4.28 -8.69 34.45
C SER A 119 -4.93 -9.20 33.15
N ASP A 120 -6.26 -9.20 33.06
CA ASP A 120 -6.99 -9.89 31.98
C ASP A 120 -7.67 -8.95 30.97
N GLU A 121 -7.62 -7.63 31.18
CA GLU A 121 -8.33 -6.68 30.30
C GLU A 121 -7.78 -6.69 28.87
N LEU A 122 -6.45 -6.72 28.72
CA LEU A 122 -5.80 -6.80 27.41
C LEU A 122 -6.29 -8.01 26.62
N TRP A 123 -6.28 -9.20 27.23
CA TRP A 123 -6.66 -10.45 26.57
C TRP A 123 -8.12 -10.47 26.16
N LYS A 124 -9.01 -9.99 27.03
CA LYS A 124 -10.45 -9.85 26.72
C LYS A 124 -10.68 -8.87 25.56
N PHE A 125 -9.94 -7.76 25.52
CA PHE A 125 -10.01 -6.80 24.42
C PHE A 125 -9.52 -7.41 23.10
N LEU A 126 -8.35 -8.09 23.13
CA LEU A 126 -7.78 -8.76 21.96
C LEU A 126 -8.72 -9.82 21.39
N ASP A 127 -9.33 -10.64 22.25
CA ASP A 127 -10.33 -11.64 21.82
C ASP A 127 -11.58 -10.99 21.23
N ALA A 128 -12.16 -9.99 21.89
CA ALA A 128 -13.33 -9.28 21.38
C ALA A 128 -13.08 -8.66 19.99
N VAL A 129 -11.90 -8.07 19.77
CA VAL A 129 -11.51 -7.54 18.45
C VAL A 129 -11.29 -8.66 17.44
N TYR A 130 -10.64 -9.77 17.81
CA TYR A 130 -10.33 -10.87 16.90
C TYR A 130 -11.57 -11.65 16.42
N GLN A 131 -12.60 -11.76 17.28
CA GLN A 131 -13.89 -12.36 16.93
C GLN A 131 -14.77 -11.44 16.07
N THR A 132 -14.43 -10.15 15.97
CA THR A 132 -15.20 -9.19 15.19
C THR A 132 -14.90 -9.37 13.70
N LYS A 133 -15.96 -9.45 12.88
CA LYS A 133 -15.83 -9.51 11.43
C LYS A 133 -15.21 -8.21 10.91
N VAL A 134 -14.28 -8.33 9.95
CA VAL A 134 -13.76 -7.17 9.20
C VAL A 134 -14.94 -6.39 8.59
N PRO A 135 -15.05 -5.08 8.86
CA PRO A 135 -16.15 -4.26 8.36
C PRO A 135 -16.02 -4.06 6.85
N ASP A 136 -17.17 -4.06 6.16
CA ASP A 136 -17.24 -3.71 4.73
C ASP A 136 -16.69 -2.28 4.50
N PRO A 137 -16.22 -1.92 3.28
CA PRO A 137 -15.66 -0.60 3.01
C PRO A 137 -16.58 0.55 3.44
N GLY A 138 -16.03 1.53 4.17
CA GLY A 138 -16.79 2.64 4.79
C GLY A 138 -17.62 2.25 6.03
N GLY A 139 -17.68 0.97 6.39
CA GLY A 139 -18.31 0.48 7.61
C GLY A 139 -17.41 0.60 8.84
N SER A 140 -17.93 0.20 10.00
CA SER A 140 -17.17 0.24 11.25
C SER A 140 -17.61 -0.79 12.28
N PHE A 141 -16.75 -1.01 13.27
CA PHE A 141 -17.09 -1.73 14.49
C PHE A 141 -16.63 -0.96 15.72
N LYS A 142 -17.23 -1.30 16.87
CA LYS A 142 -16.98 -0.66 18.16
C LYS A 142 -16.85 -1.71 19.26
N ILE A 143 -15.77 -1.67 20.02
CA ILE A 143 -15.46 -2.61 21.11
C ILE A 143 -15.19 -1.81 22.40
N PRO A 144 -15.82 -2.14 23.54
CA PRO A 144 -15.47 -1.53 24.83
C PRO A 144 -14.01 -1.78 25.18
N VAL A 145 -13.30 -0.72 25.61
CA VAL A 145 -11.88 -0.82 26.03
C VAL A 145 -11.79 -1.44 27.43
N HIS A 146 -12.62 -0.95 28.35
CA HIS A 146 -12.75 -1.49 29.71
C HIS A 146 -14.14 -2.10 29.90
N GLN A 147 -14.26 -3.02 30.86
CA GLN A 147 -15.54 -3.65 31.21
C GLN A 147 -16.59 -2.64 31.70
N ASN A 148 -16.14 -1.49 32.21
CA ASN A 148 -16.97 -0.42 32.74
C ASN A 148 -17.73 0.36 31.64
N GLY A 149 -17.42 0.11 30.36
CA GLY A 149 -18.19 0.56 29.20
C GLY A 149 -18.08 2.06 28.85
N GLN A 150 -17.24 2.84 29.53
CA GLN A 150 -17.13 4.28 29.25
C GLN A 150 -16.33 4.57 27.98
N ASN A 151 -15.20 3.88 27.77
CA ASN A 151 -14.33 4.06 26.61
C ASN A 151 -14.49 2.92 25.60
N HIS A 152 -14.43 3.25 24.31
CA HIS A 152 -14.57 2.27 23.23
C HIS A 152 -13.52 2.49 22.14
N PHE A 153 -12.95 1.40 21.67
CA PHE A 153 -12.18 1.35 20.45
C PHE A 153 -13.14 1.34 19.26
N VAL A 154 -12.93 2.25 18.31
CA VAL A 154 -13.71 2.34 17.07
C VAL A 154 -12.76 2.19 15.89
N CYS A 155 -13.00 1.16 15.09
CA CYS A 155 -12.31 0.95 13.82
C CYS A 155 -13.24 1.35 12.68
N GLN A 156 -12.76 2.23 11.80
CA GLN A 156 -13.46 2.63 10.58
C GLN A 156 -12.71 2.00 9.39
N SER A 157 -13.43 1.24 8.57
CA SER A 157 -12.92 0.71 7.31
C SER A 157 -12.74 1.87 6.33
N PRO A 158 -11.59 2.00 5.64
CA PRO A 158 -11.45 2.97 4.56
C PRO A 158 -12.59 2.85 3.55
N SER A 159 -13.07 3.99 3.05
CA SER A 159 -14.07 3.98 1.99
C SER A 159 -13.48 3.40 0.71
N GLN A 160 -14.32 2.79 -0.12
CA GLN A 160 -13.87 2.21 -1.39
C GLN A 160 -13.24 3.31 -2.26
N PHE A 161 -12.00 3.06 -2.72
CA PHE A 161 -11.22 3.98 -3.58
C PHE A 161 -10.86 5.32 -2.95
N GLN A 162 -10.95 5.48 -1.62
CA GLN A 162 -10.54 6.70 -0.95
C GLN A 162 -9.04 6.98 -1.12
N LEU A 163 -8.70 8.14 -1.67
CA LEU A 163 -7.31 8.58 -1.74
C LEU A 163 -6.81 8.97 -0.34
N PRO A 164 -5.53 8.70 -0.02
CA PRO A 164 -4.89 9.21 1.18
C PRO A 164 -5.01 10.74 1.25
N SER A 165 -5.41 11.25 2.42
CA SER A 165 -5.68 12.68 2.64
C SER A 165 -4.82 13.24 3.76
N ILE A 166 -4.45 14.52 3.69
CA ILE A 166 -3.74 15.25 4.74
C ILE A 166 -4.75 16.11 5.53
N PRO A 167 -4.78 16.04 6.88
CA PRO A 167 -3.85 15.36 7.77
C PRO A 167 -4.27 13.95 8.21
N GLU A 168 -5.37 13.40 7.70
CA GLU A 168 -5.96 12.16 8.19
C GLU A 168 -5.03 10.96 8.03
N ASN A 169 -4.33 10.87 6.89
CA ASN A 169 -3.34 9.84 6.62
C ASN A 169 -1.99 10.26 7.21
N ARG A 170 -1.55 9.53 8.24
CA ARG A 170 -0.34 9.90 8.99
C ARG A 170 0.93 9.74 8.16
N ASN A 171 1.00 8.68 7.35
CA ASN A 171 2.16 8.43 6.52
C ASN A 171 2.34 9.53 5.49
N LEU A 172 1.27 9.88 4.75
CA LEU A 172 1.30 10.91 3.71
C LEU A 172 1.63 12.27 4.32
N THR A 173 1.07 12.56 5.49
CA THR A 173 1.35 13.81 6.22
C THR A 173 2.82 13.90 6.61
N GLU A 174 3.42 12.83 7.17
CA GLU A 174 4.84 12.83 7.51
C GLU A 174 5.72 12.91 6.26
N TYR A 175 5.37 12.21 5.17
CA TYR A 175 6.11 12.28 3.91
C TYR A 175 6.10 13.69 3.32
N TYR A 176 4.93 14.33 3.26
CA TYR A 176 4.78 15.71 2.80
C TYR A 176 5.53 16.72 3.67
N ASN A 177 5.60 16.49 4.98
CA ASN A 177 6.34 17.36 5.90
C ASN A 177 7.86 17.15 5.84
N ALA A 178 8.31 15.92 5.55
CA ALA A 178 9.72 15.55 5.55
C ALA A 178 10.41 15.83 4.21
N VAL A 179 9.68 15.71 3.09
CA VAL A 179 10.24 15.70 1.74
C VAL A 179 9.58 16.78 0.90
N ASP A 180 10.39 17.63 0.26
CA ASP A 180 9.86 18.66 -0.61
C ASP A 180 9.23 18.11 -1.89
N SER A 181 8.41 18.93 -2.52
CA SER A 181 7.70 18.57 -3.74
C SER A 181 8.63 18.16 -4.89
N HIS A 182 9.85 18.69 -4.98
CA HIS A 182 10.77 18.34 -6.05
C HIS A 182 11.33 16.93 -5.85
N ASN A 183 11.80 16.61 -4.65
CA ASN A 183 12.30 15.31 -4.28
C ASN A 183 11.20 14.24 -4.35
N MET A 184 9.95 14.57 -3.96
CA MET A 184 8.80 13.69 -4.17
C MET A 184 8.59 13.37 -5.66
N MET A 185 8.77 14.36 -6.56
CA MET A 185 8.68 14.14 -8.01
C MET A 185 9.82 13.29 -8.55
N VAL A 186 11.05 13.47 -8.06
CA VAL A 186 12.21 12.65 -8.46
C VAL A 186 11.98 11.19 -8.06
N VAL A 187 11.60 10.94 -6.81
CA VAL A 187 11.26 9.61 -6.31
C VAL A 187 10.14 8.99 -7.14
N PHE A 188 9.06 9.73 -7.39
CA PHE A 188 7.95 9.26 -8.20
C PHE A 188 8.39 8.86 -9.61
N ALA A 189 9.23 9.68 -10.26
CA ALA A 189 9.81 9.34 -11.56
C ALA A 189 10.67 8.07 -11.48
N SER A 190 11.57 7.96 -10.50
CA SER A 190 12.40 6.76 -10.32
C SER A 190 11.58 5.50 -10.04
N MET A 191 10.44 5.60 -9.37
CA MET A 191 9.51 4.48 -9.21
C MET A 191 8.87 4.09 -10.55
N LEU A 192 8.48 5.06 -11.37
CA LEU A 192 7.98 4.81 -12.74
C LEU A 192 9.04 4.24 -13.69
N TYR A 193 10.32 4.26 -13.34
CA TYR A 193 11.40 3.57 -14.07
C TYR A 193 11.88 2.29 -13.37
N GLU A 194 11.16 1.85 -12.34
CA GLU A 194 11.51 0.67 -11.54
C GLU A 194 12.97 0.69 -11.08
N ARG A 195 13.44 1.84 -10.56
CA ARG A 195 14.80 1.95 -10.03
C ARG A 195 14.97 1.21 -8.71
N ARG A 196 16.22 1.01 -8.32
CA ARG A 196 16.62 0.64 -6.96
C ARG A 196 16.62 1.92 -6.11
N ILE A 197 15.71 2.00 -5.14
CA ILE A 197 15.42 3.21 -4.37
C ILE A 197 15.59 2.92 -2.88
N VAL A 198 16.43 3.71 -2.22
CA VAL A 198 16.66 3.71 -0.78
C VAL A 198 16.15 5.00 -0.16
N PHE A 199 15.33 4.89 0.87
CA PHE A 199 15.00 5.99 1.77
C PHE A 199 15.86 5.87 3.02
N THR A 200 16.35 6.98 3.55
CA THR A 200 17.06 7.00 4.82
C THR A 200 16.60 8.14 5.73
N SER A 201 16.65 7.86 7.04
CA SER A 201 16.25 8.76 8.13
C SER A 201 16.79 8.19 9.44
N ARG A 202 17.06 9.05 10.42
CA ARG A 202 17.39 8.65 11.80
C ARG A 202 16.16 8.22 12.59
N ARG A 203 14.97 8.64 12.16
CA ARG A 203 13.69 8.35 12.80
C ARG A 203 12.91 7.29 12.02
N LEU A 204 12.55 6.18 12.68
CA LEU A 204 11.86 5.05 12.06
C LEU A 204 10.43 5.41 11.61
N ASN A 205 9.71 6.23 12.38
CA ASN A 205 8.37 6.69 12.02
C ASN A 205 8.38 7.48 10.69
N ARG A 206 9.33 8.39 10.53
CA ARG A 206 9.56 9.13 9.27
C ARG A 206 9.97 8.20 8.14
N LEU A 207 10.91 7.30 8.40
CA LEU A 207 11.41 6.35 7.41
C LEU A 207 10.28 5.50 6.83
N SER A 208 9.52 4.81 7.69
CA SER A 208 8.41 3.96 7.24
C SER A 208 7.32 4.77 6.55
N ALA A 209 6.98 5.95 7.09
CA ALA A 209 5.96 6.81 6.52
C ALA A 209 6.30 7.23 5.08
N CYS A 210 7.53 7.69 4.86
CA CYS A 210 7.97 8.11 3.53
C CYS A 210 7.92 6.96 2.52
N VAL A 211 8.42 5.78 2.89
CA VAL A 211 8.43 4.61 2.00
C VAL A 211 7.02 4.12 1.68
N GLN A 212 6.15 4.00 2.71
CA GLN A 212 4.76 3.59 2.54
C GLN A 212 3.98 4.59 1.68
N SER A 213 4.17 5.89 1.90
CA SER A 213 3.49 6.94 1.13
C SER A 213 3.98 7.04 -0.30
N ALA A 214 5.29 6.87 -0.55
CA ALA A 214 5.83 6.79 -1.91
C ALA A 214 5.18 5.64 -2.70
N ASN A 215 5.00 4.47 -2.08
CA ASN A 215 4.26 3.37 -2.70
C ASN A 215 2.77 3.71 -2.90
N ALA A 216 2.12 4.38 -1.95
CA ALA A 216 0.70 4.72 -2.04
C ALA A 216 0.36 5.72 -3.16
N ILE A 217 1.27 6.65 -3.50
CA ILE A 217 1.05 7.63 -4.58
C ILE A 217 1.16 7.02 -5.99
N LEU A 218 1.59 5.75 -6.12
CA LEU A 218 1.57 5.02 -7.41
C LEU A 218 0.19 4.54 -7.83
N TYR A 219 -0.81 4.64 -6.95
CA TYR A 219 -2.18 4.26 -7.24
C TYR A 219 -2.67 4.83 -8.60
N PRO A 220 -3.24 4.01 -9.49
CA PRO A 220 -3.79 2.68 -9.28
C PRO A 220 -2.78 1.53 -9.41
N MET A 221 -1.53 1.82 -9.75
CA MET A 221 -0.51 0.80 -9.89
C MET A 221 0.09 0.44 -8.53
N HIS A 222 0.66 -0.76 -8.43
CA HIS A 222 1.30 -1.25 -7.22
C HIS A 222 2.75 -1.62 -7.51
N TRP A 223 3.67 -1.27 -6.60
CA TRP A 223 5.05 -1.72 -6.69
C TRP A 223 5.13 -3.26 -6.65
N GLN A 224 5.80 -3.84 -7.65
CA GLN A 224 5.83 -5.30 -7.86
C GLN A 224 7.11 -5.98 -7.37
N HIS A 225 8.15 -5.20 -7.11
CA HIS A 225 9.46 -5.71 -6.75
C HIS A 225 9.67 -5.72 -5.22
N ILE A 226 10.92 -5.85 -4.76
CA ILE A 226 11.24 -5.87 -3.33
C ILE A 226 10.71 -4.60 -2.67
N PHE A 227 9.94 -4.75 -1.59
CA PHE A 227 9.36 -3.65 -0.82
C PHE A 227 9.60 -3.90 0.67
N ILE A 228 10.48 -3.11 1.27
CA ILE A 228 10.86 -3.23 2.68
C ILE A 228 10.87 -1.84 3.32
N PRO A 229 9.75 -1.37 3.90
CA PRO A 229 9.65 -0.02 4.47
C PRO A 229 10.67 0.28 5.57
N VAL A 230 11.10 -0.74 6.31
CA VAL A 230 12.13 -0.64 7.33
C VAL A 230 12.98 -1.91 7.28
N LEU A 231 14.23 -1.80 6.83
CA LEU A 231 15.17 -2.89 6.68
C LEU A 231 15.88 -3.17 8.01
N PRO A 232 15.77 -4.38 8.57
CA PRO A 232 16.53 -4.76 9.75
C PRO A 232 17.99 -5.07 9.40
N LYS A 233 18.90 -4.90 10.37
CA LYS A 233 20.35 -5.09 10.22
C LYS A 233 20.72 -6.43 9.61
N GLN A 234 20.02 -7.50 9.97
CA GLN A 234 20.28 -8.86 9.49
C GLN A 234 19.98 -9.04 8.00
N LEU A 235 19.26 -8.10 7.38
CA LEU A 235 18.88 -8.14 5.97
C LEU A 235 19.60 -7.07 5.14
N VAL A 236 20.70 -6.47 5.64
CA VAL A 236 21.36 -5.35 4.94
C VAL A 236 21.86 -5.72 3.55
N ASP A 237 22.20 -7.00 3.32
CA ASP A 237 22.68 -7.50 2.04
C ASP A 237 21.64 -7.37 0.92
N TYR A 238 20.36 -7.19 1.25
CA TYR A 238 19.32 -6.89 0.26
C TYR A 238 19.56 -5.56 -0.47
N LEU A 239 20.41 -4.66 0.05
CA LEU A 239 20.82 -3.44 -0.67
C LEU A 239 21.73 -3.72 -1.87
N LEU A 240 22.33 -4.91 -1.94
CA LEU A 240 23.18 -5.35 -3.06
C LEU A 240 22.36 -6.03 -4.17
N ALA A 241 21.05 -6.17 -3.97
CA ALA A 241 20.14 -6.79 -4.92
C ALA A 241 20.17 -6.08 -6.29
N PRO A 242 20.42 -6.78 -7.42
CA PRO A 242 20.42 -6.17 -8.76
C PRO A 242 19.04 -5.82 -9.31
N MET A 243 17.98 -6.44 -8.80
CA MET A 243 16.60 -6.18 -9.18
C MET A 243 16.09 -4.87 -8.57
N PRO A 244 15.03 -4.25 -9.13
CA PRO A 244 14.41 -3.08 -8.53
C PRO A 244 13.99 -3.34 -7.08
N TYR A 245 14.08 -2.30 -6.26
CA TYR A 245 13.63 -2.37 -4.88
C TYR A 245 13.23 -1.00 -4.37
N LEU A 246 12.36 -1.00 -3.37
CA LEU A 246 11.99 0.18 -2.59
C LEU A 246 12.19 -0.16 -1.11
N ILE A 247 13.28 0.35 -0.54
CA ILE A 247 13.75 -0.03 0.80
C ILE A 247 13.96 1.20 1.66
N GLY A 248 13.49 1.17 2.91
CA GLY A 248 13.86 2.14 3.94
C GLY A 248 14.97 1.59 4.84
N VAL A 249 16.06 2.34 5.01
CA VAL A 249 17.21 1.96 5.83
C VAL A 249 17.54 3.08 6.80
N SER A 250 17.69 2.76 8.08
CA SER A 250 18.18 3.74 9.07
C SER A 250 19.54 4.30 8.63
N ASN A 251 19.77 5.59 8.87
CA ASN A 251 21.03 6.26 8.49
C ASN A 251 22.26 5.52 9.06
N THR A 252 22.18 5.08 10.32
CA THR A 252 23.24 4.29 10.97
C THR A 252 23.54 3.00 10.21
N LEU A 253 22.50 2.31 9.73
CA LEU A 253 22.63 1.06 8.99
C LEU A 253 23.15 1.27 7.57
N LEU A 254 22.69 2.33 6.90
CA LEU A 254 23.15 2.68 5.55
C LEU A 254 24.64 3.01 5.53
N ASN A 255 25.17 3.68 6.54
CA ASN A 255 26.59 4.02 6.65
C ASN A 255 27.52 2.81 6.83
N MET A 256 26.98 1.65 7.20
CA MET A 256 27.75 0.40 7.28
C MET A 256 27.98 -0.24 5.91
N VAL A 257 27.22 0.17 4.88
CA VAL A 257 27.34 -0.34 3.51
C VAL A 257 28.15 0.64 2.67
N ARG A 258 29.12 0.13 1.90
CA ARG A 258 29.88 0.97 0.98
C ARG A 258 29.00 1.33 -0.20
N LYS A 259 28.81 2.63 -0.47
CA LYS A 259 28.00 3.11 -1.60
C LYS A 259 28.40 2.47 -2.94
N ASN A 260 29.69 2.23 -3.16
CA ASN A 260 30.19 1.59 -4.39
C ASN A 260 29.65 0.17 -4.59
N ASP A 261 29.38 -0.56 -3.51
CA ASP A 261 28.89 -1.95 -3.58
C ASP A 261 27.41 -2.01 -3.98
N MET A 262 26.65 -0.94 -3.71
CA MET A 262 25.23 -0.82 -4.09
C MET A 262 25.05 -0.52 -5.59
N GLY A 263 26.05 0.09 -6.23
CA GLY A 263 26.00 0.50 -7.64
C GLY A 263 25.04 1.67 -7.89
N GLU A 264 24.35 1.67 -9.04
CA GLU A 264 23.41 2.73 -9.42
C GLU A 264 22.08 2.65 -8.64
N VAL A 265 21.98 3.44 -7.57
CA VAL A 265 20.83 3.48 -6.64
C VAL A 265 20.40 4.92 -6.42
N VAL A 266 19.09 5.15 -6.32
CA VAL A 266 18.51 6.43 -5.92
C VAL A 266 18.40 6.47 -4.40
N VAL A 267 19.00 7.46 -3.76
CA VAL A 267 19.00 7.60 -2.29
C VAL A 267 18.32 8.90 -1.89
N LEU A 268 17.19 8.80 -1.19
CA LEU A 268 16.51 9.93 -0.56
C LEU A 268 16.86 9.98 0.94
N ASP A 269 17.51 11.04 1.38
CA ASP A 269 17.66 11.37 2.80
C ASP A 269 16.49 12.26 3.24
N ALA A 270 15.57 11.69 4.02
CA ALA A 270 14.37 12.37 4.49
C ALA A 270 14.63 13.27 5.72
N ASP A 271 15.81 13.23 6.33
CA ASP A 271 16.18 14.17 7.38
C ASP A 271 16.77 15.45 6.79
N ASN A 272 17.61 15.32 5.77
CA ASN A 272 18.28 16.44 5.10
C ASN A 272 17.53 16.93 3.85
N ASN A 273 16.50 16.20 3.42
CA ASN A 273 15.71 16.48 2.22
C ASN A 273 16.59 16.60 0.96
N THR A 274 17.43 15.59 0.74
CA THR A 274 18.33 15.50 -0.41
C THR A 274 18.12 14.19 -1.17
N VAL A 275 18.16 14.24 -2.50
CA VAL A 275 18.15 13.05 -3.36
C VAL A 275 19.47 12.94 -4.11
N GLU A 276 20.16 11.82 -3.95
CA GLU A 276 21.26 11.40 -4.81
C GLU A 276 20.72 10.43 -5.86
N THR A 277 20.86 10.77 -7.15
CA THR A 277 20.43 9.90 -8.26
C THR A 277 21.46 9.94 -9.38
N PRO A 278 21.90 8.79 -9.92
CA PRO A 278 22.71 8.73 -11.13
C PRO A 278 21.86 8.88 -12.41
N PHE A 279 20.53 8.92 -12.28
CA PHE A 279 19.57 8.94 -13.38
C PHE A 279 18.91 10.31 -13.55
N GLN A 280 18.54 10.63 -14.79
CA GLN A 280 17.75 11.81 -15.17
C GLN A 280 16.29 11.39 -15.47
N ASP A 281 15.70 10.61 -14.55
CA ASP A 281 14.39 10.00 -14.75
C ASP A 281 13.29 11.06 -14.83
N LEU A 282 13.35 12.11 -13.99
CA LEU A 282 12.36 13.19 -13.97
C LEU A 282 12.40 14.01 -15.27
N GLU A 283 13.58 14.25 -15.81
CA GLU A 283 13.81 14.94 -17.09
C GLU A 283 13.36 14.09 -18.27
N SER A 284 13.44 12.76 -18.14
CA SER A 284 13.01 11.81 -19.16
C SER A 284 11.48 11.67 -19.26
N LEU A 285 10.74 12.08 -18.23
CA LEU A 285 9.28 12.15 -18.28
C LEU A 285 8.81 13.26 -19.24
N PRO A 286 7.60 13.10 -19.84
CA PRO A 286 6.99 14.15 -20.64
C PRO A 286 6.90 15.49 -19.88
N GLN A 287 7.57 16.52 -20.40
CA GLN A 287 7.78 17.79 -19.68
C GLN A 287 6.49 18.54 -19.34
N ASP A 288 5.43 18.37 -20.14
CA ASP A 288 4.11 18.93 -19.82
C ASP A 288 3.53 18.32 -18.54
N VAL A 289 3.70 17.01 -18.34
CA VAL A 289 3.25 16.30 -17.14
C VAL A 289 4.05 16.78 -15.93
N VAL A 290 5.37 16.89 -16.07
CA VAL A 290 6.27 17.39 -15.02
C VAL A 290 5.91 18.82 -14.62
N ARG A 291 5.69 19.70 -15.61
CA ARG A 291 5.28 21.10 -15.37
C ARG A 291 3.94 21.19 -14.65
N ASN A 292 2.96 20.40 -15.09
CA ASN A 292 1.63 20.38 -14.50
C ASN A 292 1.66 19.86 -13.05
N LEU A 293 2.38 18.76 -12.80
CA LEU A 293 2.55 18.20 -11.45
C LEU A 293 3.24 19.21 -10.53
N ARG A 294 4.34 19.82 -10.99
CA ARG A 294 5.05 20.87 -10.24
C ARG A 294 4.16 22.06 -9.91
N ALA A 295 3.30 22.49 -10.85
CA ALA A 295 2.37 23.59 -10.61
C ALA A 295 1.32 23.24 -9.55
N GLN A 296 0.79 22.01 -9.58
CA GLN A 296 -0.16 21.54 -8.56
C GLN A 296 0.47 21.45 -7.18
N LEU A 297 1.68 20.89 -7.07
CA LEU A 297 2.41 20.76 -5.81
C LEU A 297 2.92 22.10 -5.24
N ARG A 298 2.95 23.18 -6.03
CA ARG A 298 3.26 24.53 -5.52
C ARG A 298 2.07 25.20 -4.83
N ASN A 299 0.83 24.81 -5.15
CA ASN A 299 -0.36 25.41 -4.57
C ASN A 299 -0.69 24.80 -3.21
N ARG A 300 0.01 25.22 -2.15
CA ARG A 300 -0.12 24.68 -0.79
C ARG A 300 -1.56 24.62 -0.26
N ALA A 301 -2.41 25.61 -0.61
CA ALA A 301 -3.80 25.62 -0.17
C ALA A 301 -4.62 24.46 -0.75
N ALA A 302 -4.26 23.99 -1.95
CA ALA A 302 -4.92 22.88 -2.63
C ALA A 302 -4.33 21.50 -2.27
N LEU A 303 -3.34 21.42 -1.37
CA LEU A 303 -2.69 20.16 -0.97
C LEU A 303 -3.27 19.51 0.29
N LEU A 304 -4.12 20.23 1.03
CA LEU A 304 -4.90 19.64 2.12
C LEU A 304 -5.97 18.70 1.58
N GLY A 305 -6.44 17.77 2.41
CA GLY A 305 -7.28 16.67 1.96
C GLY A 305 -6.51 15.77 1.00
N ASP A 306 -7.14 15.31 -0.07
CA ASP A 306 -6.53 14.41 -1.06
C ASP A 306 -5.61 15.09 -2.08
N GLY A 307 -5.35 16.40 -1.95
CA GLY A 307 -4.71 17.21 -2.97
C GLY A 307 -3.34 16.71 -3.45
N VAL A 308 -2.50 16.23 -2.52
CA VAL A 308 -1.21 15.62 -2.87
C VAL A 308 -1.41 14.33 -3.68
N SER A 309 -2.19 13.38 -3.17
CA SER A 309 -2.48 12.11 -3.86
C SER A 309 -3.15 12.35 -5.22
N ARG A 310 -4.07 13.30 -5.30
CA ARG A 310 -4.78 13.67 -6.53
C ARG A 310 -3.84 14.30 -7.56
N ALA A 311 -2.82 15.04 -7.14
CA ALA A 311 -1.82 15.60 -8.06
C ALA A 311 -1.01 14.49 -8.76
N PHE A 312 -0.54 13.49 -8.01
CA PHE A 312 0.15 12.33 -8.58
C PHE A 312 -0.77 11.46 -9.42
N LEU A 313 -2.02 11.24 -8.98
CA LEU A 313 -3.04 10.53 -9.75
C LEU A 313 -3.27 11.18 -11.12
N ARG A 314 -3.39 12.51 -11.17
CA ARG A 314 -3.54 13.26 -12.42
C ARG A 314 -2.31 13.17 -13.32
N ALA A 315 -1.12 13.09 -12.75
CA ALA A 315 0.09 12.85 -13.52
C ALA A 315 0.06 11.46 -14.16
N LEU A 316 -0.33 10.42 -13.41
CA LEU A 316 -0.53 9.07 -13.95
C LEU A 316 -1.60 9.02 -15.04
N VAL A 317 -2.74 9.67 -14.85
CA VAL A 317 -3.78 9.77 -15.89
C VAL A 317 -3.25 10.40 -17.19
N GLN A 318 -2.44 11.46 -17.08
CA GLN A 318 -1.81 12.06 -18.25
C GLN A 318 -0.89 11.06 -18.98
N LEU A 319 -0.08 10.32 -18.22
CA LEU A 319 0.88 9.34 -18.76
C LEU A 319 0.18 8.12 -19.35
N ILE A 320 -0.60 7.39 -18.55
CA ILE A 320 -1.11 6.06 -18.88
C ILE A 320 -2.63 5.99 -19.14
N GLY A 321 -3.37 7.10 -18.98
CA GLY A 321 -4.82 7.11 -19.19
C GLY A 321 -5.30 6.74 -20.60
N GLY A 322 -4.42 6.79 -21.60
CA GLY A 322 -4.69 6.33 -22.97
C GLY A 322 -4.82 4.81 -23.11
N TYR A 323 -4.53 4.02 -22.06
CA TYR A 323 -4.65 2.57 -22.10
C TYR A 323 -6.07 2.08 -22.46
N ARG A 324 -7.11 2.87 -22.16
CA ARG A 324 -8.49 2.54 -22.53
C ARG A 324 -8.68 2.48 -24.04
N ASP A 325 -8.02 3.36 -24.80
CA ASP A 325 -8.09 3.41 -26.26
C ASP A 325 -7.37 2.20 -26.90
N ALA A 326 -6.52 1.53 -26.12
CA ALA A 326 -5.79 0.34 -26.49
C ALA A 326 -6.52 -0.97 -26.18
N LEU A 327 -7.65 -0.93 -25.48
CA LEU A 327 -8.49 -2.11 -25.25
C LEU A 327 -9.13 -2.56 -26.57
N ARG A 328 -9.22 -3.88 -26.76
CA ARG A 328 -9.78 -4.50 -27.95
C ARG A 328 -10.95 -5.39 -27.57
N PHE A 329 -12.11 -5.09 -28.13
CA PHE A 329 -13.36 -5.81 -27.90
C PHE A 329 -13.71 -6.58 -29.15
N HIS A 330 -13.71 -7.90 -29.08
CA HIS A 330 -14.06 -8.79 -30.19
C HIS A 330 -15.24 -9.65 -29.73
N GLN A 331 -16.26 -9.80 -30.59
CA GLN A 331 -17.48 -10.51 -30.21
C GLN A 331 -17.17 -11.98 -29.91
N GLY A 332 -17.56 -12.45 -28.73
CA GLY A 332 -17.34 -13.83 -28.30
C GLY A 332 -15.93 -14.14 -27.79
N GLU A 333 -15.01 -13.18 -27.81
CA GLU A 333 -13.64 -13.34 -27.33
C GLU A 333 -13.39 -12.55 -26.04
N LYS A 334 -12.28 -12.89 -25.36
CA LYS A 334 -11.81 -12.12 -24.22
C LYS A 334 -11.35 -10.74 -24.69
N ILE A 335 -11.58 -9.73 -23.86
CA ILE A 335 -11.02 -8.40 -24.03
C ILE A 335 -9.51 -8.49 -23.90
N THR A 336 -8.80 -7.88 -24.85
CA THR A 336 -7.33 -7.85 -24.91
C THR A 336 -6.81 -6.42 -24.95
N PHE A 337 -5.48 -6.26 -24.83
CA PHE A 337 -4.78 -4.99 -24.86
C PHE A 337 -3.82 -4.95 -26.07
N SER A 338 -3.84 -3.85 -26.83
CA SER A 338 -2.96 -3.64 -27.99
C SER A 338 -1.87 -2.64 -27.65
N GLU A 339 -0.63 -3.11 -27.56
CA GLU A 339 0.52 -2.28 -27.22
C GLU A 339 0.74 -1.13 -28.22
N ASP A 340 0.65 -1.43 -29.54
CA ASP A 340 0.78 -0.41 -30.59
C ASP A 340 -0.28 0.69 -30.44
N ALA A 341 -1.52 0.31 -30.17
CA ALA A 341 -2.60 1.26 -29.97
C ALA A 341 -2.42 2.11 -28.71
N PHE A 342 -1.80 1.56 -27.67
CA PHE A 342 -1.45 2.31 -26.48
C PHE A 342 -0.39 3.36 -26.78
N VAL A 343 0.65 3.00 -27.51
CA VAL A 343 1.68 3.95 -27.95
C VAL A 343 1.06 5.04 -28.84
N GLU A 344 0.19 4.66 -29.77
CA GLU A 344 -0.52 5.58 -30.67
C GLU A 344 -1.60 6.43 -29.98
N SER A 345 -2.02 6.07 -28.76
CA SER A 345 -3.02 6.84 -27.99
C SER A 345 -2.52 8.23 -27.57
N ARG A 346 -1.21 8.49 -27.68
CA ARG A 346 -0.57 9.75 -27.30
C ARG A 346 0.29 10.35 -28.43
N PRO A 347 0.50 11.69 -28.40
CA PRO A 347 1.39 12.40 -29.31
C PRO A 347 2.78 11.75 -29.46
N PRO A 348 3.43 11.88 -30.64
CA PRO A 348 4.76 11.31 -30.92
C PRO A 348 5.84 11.63 -29.88
N SER A 349 5.77 12.80 -29.23
CA SER A 349 6.70 13.20 -28.17
C SER A 349 6.64 12.32 -26.92
N MET A 350 5.51 11.66 -26.65
CA MET A 350 5.34 10.77 -25.50
C MET A 350 5.58 9.29 -25.83
N GLN A 351 5.57 8.92 -27.11
CA GLN A 351 5.70 7.51 -27.54
C GLN A 351 6.98 6.82 -27.05
N PRO A 352 8.17 7.47 -27.02
CA PRO A 352 9.37 6.83 -26.46
C PRO A 352 9.21 6.45 -24.98
N PHE A 353 8.52 7.27 -24.20
CA PHE A 353 8.20 6.96 -22.80
C PHE A 353 7.23 5.79 -22.71
N LEU A 354 6.16 5.77 -23.52
CA LEU A 354 5.17 4.70 -23.50
C LEU A 354 5.75 3.33 -23.88
N ARG A 355 6.68 3.30 -24.86
CA ARG A 355 7.39 2.06 -25.22
C ARG A 355 8.19 1.51 -24.05
N LYS A 356 8.91 2.36 -23.31
CA LYS A 356 9.58 1.95 -22.08
C LYS A 356 8.59 1.49 -21.01
N MET A 357 7.46 2.19 -20.85
CA MET A 357 6.43 1.85 -19.88
C MET A 357 5.86 0.44 -20.09
N LEU A 358 5.73 -0.02 -21.34
CA LEU A 358 5.27 -1.37 -21.68
C LEU A 358 6.20 -2.49 -21.19
N GLU A 359 7.49 -2.19 -21.04
CA GLU A 359 8.50 -3.13 -20.54
C GLU A 359 8.47 -3.28 -19.01
N LEU A 360 7.76 -2.39 -18.30
CA LEU A 360 7.79 -2.33 -16.84
C LEU A 360 6.76 -3.25 -16.19
N GLN A 361 7.19 -3.95 -15.14
CA GLN A 361 6.36 -4.92 -14.43
C GLN A 361 5.13 -4.26 -13.79
N ILE A 362 5.29 -3.06 -13.24
CA ILE A 362 4.24 -2.28 -12.60
C ILE A 362 3.09 -1.95 -13.57
N PHE A 363 3.39 -1.63 -14.83
CA PHE A 363 2.38 -1.31 -15.83
C PHE A 363 1.73 -2.56 -16.39
N GLN A 364 2.51 -3.61 -16.65
CA GLN A 364 1.97 -4.91 -17.08
C GLN A 364 0.94 -5.44 -16.08
N GLN A 365 1.24 -5.38 -14.78
CA GLN A 365 0.28 -5.82 -13.75
C GLN A 365 -0.97 -4.95 -13.70
N PHE A 366 -0.83 -3.64 -13.87
CA PHE A 366 -2.01 -2.76 -13.98
C PHE A 366 -2.91 -3.15 -15.16
N ILE A 367 -2.34 -3.45 -16.33
CA ILE A 367 -3.12 -3.88 -17.50
C ILE A 367 -3.75 -5.27 -17.27
N GLU A 368 -2.98 -6.25 -16.76
CA GLU A 368 -3.49 -7.59 -16.42
C GLU A 368 -4.68 -7.51 -15.47
N GLU A 369 -4.57 -6.75 -14.38
CA GLU A 369 -5.66 -6.56 -13.41
C GLU A 369 -6.92 -5.97 -14.05
N ARG A 370 -6.76 -4.96 -14.92
CA ARG A 370 -7.88 -4.36 -15.64
C ARG A 370 -8.54 -5.34 -16.62
N LEU A 371 -7.75 -6.14 -17.33
CA LEU A 371 -8.26 -7.16 -18.25
C LEU A 371 -9.00 -8.27 -17.49
N ASP A 372 -8.46 -8.73 -16.36
CA ASP A 372 -9.09 -9.76 -15.53
C ASP A 372 -10.44 -9.30 -14.99
N MET A 373 -10.52 -8.07 -14.47
CA MET A 373 -11.77 -7.46 -14.03
C MET A 373 -12.81 -7.41 -15.16
N LEU A 374 -12.43 -6.86 -16.32
CA LEU A 374 -13.33 -6.71 -17.47
C LEU A 374 -13.81 -8.07 -18.00
N ASN A 375 -12.92 -9.05 -18.09
CA ASN A 375 -13.24 -10.39 -18.57
C ASN A 375 -14.07 -11.20 -17.55
N ALA A 376 -14.01 -10.87 -16.26
CA ALA A 376 -14.91 -11.38 -15.23
C ALA A 376 -16.30 -10.70 -15.25
N GLY A 377 -16.51 -9.71 -16.13
CA GLY A 377 -17.74 -8.90 -16.18
C GLY A 377 -17.82 -7.87 -15.06
N LEU A 378 -16.71 -7.62 -14.35
CA LEU A 378 -16.58 -6.54 -13.39
C LEU A 378 -16.18 -5.28 -14.15
N GLY A 379 -16.97 -4.21 -14.01
CA GLY A 379 -16.55 -2.90 -14.50
C GLY A 379 -15.46 -2.30 -13.59
N PHE A 380 -14.78 -1.27 -14.08
CA PHE A 380 -13.91 -0.42 -13.26
C PHE A 380 -14.64 0.88 -12.91
N SER A 381 -14.57 1.31 -11.64
CA SER A 381 -15.22 2.52 -11.13
C SER A 381 -14.44 3.07 -9.94
N ASP A 382 -13.15 3.33 -10.15
CA ASP A 382 -12.26 3.85 -9.12
C ASP A 382 -11.79 5.29 -9.42
N GLU A 383 -11.03 5.89 -8.50
CA GLU A 383 -10.60 7.29 -8.63
C GLU A 383 -9.75 7.55 -9.87
N PHE A 384 -8.92 6.59 -10.28
CA PHE A 384 -8.16 6.71 -11.52
C PHE A 384 -9.08 6.76 -12.72
N GLU A 385 -10.09 5.89 -12.76
CA GLU A 385 -11.05 5.84 -13.86
C GLU A 385 -11.95 7.08 -13.94
N MET A 386 -12.30 7.66 -12.79
CA MET A 386 -13.04 8.92 -12.71
C MET A 386 -12.19 10.09 -13.22
N GLU A 387 -10.93 10.18 -12.78
CA GLU A 387 -10.02 11.23 -13.21
C GLU A 387 -9.65 11.08 -14.70
N ALA A 388 -9.48 9.85 -15.20
CA ALA A 388 -9.29 9.55 -16.62
C ALA A 388 -10.48 9.99 -17.48
N CYS A 389 -11.72 9.76 -17.02
CA CYS A 389 -12.92 10.28 -17.70
C CYS A 389 -12.87 11.81 -17.79
N ASN A 390 -12.61 12.50 -16.68
CA ASN A 390 -12.55 13.96 -16.61
C ASN A 390 -11.44 14.54 -17.52
N TYR A 391 -10.32 13.82 -17.65
CA TYR A 391 -9.24 14.17 -18.56
C TYR A 391 -9.64 13.98 -20.03
N SER A 392 -10.26 12.84 -20.36
CA SER A 392 -10.69 12.48 -21.73
C SER A 392 -11.88 13.28 -22.26
N ASP A 393 -12.77 13.78 -21.38
CA ASP A 393 -13.89 14.65 -21.78
C ASP A 393 -13.39 16.00 -22.35
N LYS A 394 -12.09 16.31 -22.20
CA LYS A 394 -11.42 17.41 -22.92
C LYS A 394 -10.86 17.01 -24.29
N SER A 395 -10.86 15.71 -24.67
CA SER A 395 -10.18 15.22 -25.88
C SER A 395 -10.88 14.16 -26.76
N SER A 396 -11.97 13.44 -26.41
CA SER A 396 -12.89 12.80 -27.39
C SER A 396 -14.12 12.09 -26.77
N SER A 397 -15.21 11.97 -27.55
CA SER A 397 -16.52 11.42 -27.16
C SER A 397 -16.79 9.95 -27.53
N ARG A 398 -15.91 9.31 -28.31
CA ARG A 398 -16.21 8.05 -29.02
C ARG A 398 -16.11 6.78 -28.16
N LEU A 399 -15.11 6.71 -27.28
CA LEU A 399 -14.88 5.53 -26.44
C LEU A 399 -15.88 5.43 -25.28
N LYS A 400 -16.32 6.58 -24.75
CA LYS A 400 -17.39 6.67 -23.75
C LYS A 400 -18.70 6.07 -24.27
N GLN A 401 -18.95 6.20 -25.57
CA GLN A 401 -20.09 5.60 -26.24
C GLN A 401 -19.92 4.09 -26.40
N GLN A 402 -18.74 3.60 -26.82
CA GLN A 402 -18.44 2.17 -26.92
C GLN A 402 -18.47 1.44 -25.56
N TYR A 403 -17.92 2.04 -24.50
CA TYR A 403 -17.97 1.46 -23.14
C TYR A 403 -19.39 1.48 -22.57
N ARG A 404 -20.18 2.54 -22.82
CA ARG A 404 -21.60 2.58 -22.46
C ARG A 404 -22.42 1.54 -23.23
N GLU A 405 -22.14 1.38 -24.52
CA GLU A 405 -22.77 0.36 -25.36
C GLU A 405 -22.40 -1.05 -24.89
N TRP A 406 -21.12 -1.32 -24.55
CA TRP A 406 -20.67 -2.58 -23.98
C TRP A 406 -21.29 -2.86 -22.61
N LEU A 407 -21.36 -1.88 -21.70
CA LEU A 407 -22.05 -2.02 -20.42
C LEU A 407 -23.56 -2.27 -20.62
N TYR A 408 -24.16 -1.70 -21.66
CA TYR A 408 -25.56 -1.89 -21.99
C TYR A 408 -25.84 -3.28 -22.60
N THR A 409 -24.98 -3.78 -23.49
CA THR A 409 -25.05 -5.17 -24.00
C THR A 409 -24.73 -6.17 -22.91
N MET A 410 -23.69 -5.95 -22.09
CA MET A 410 -23.41 -6.79 -20.94
C MET A 410 -24.59 -6.81 -19.97
N ARG A 411 -25.26 -5.69 -19.66
CA ARG A 411 -26.48 -5.67 -18.82
C ARG A 411 -27.65 -6.45 -19.42
N LYS A 412 -27.80 -6.43 -20.75
CA LYS A 412 -28.80 -7.25 -21.45
C LYS A 412 -28.45 -8.73 -21.39
N ASP A 413 -27.20 -9.10 -21.63
CA ASP A 413 -26.74 -10.50 -21.58
C ASP A 413 -26.68 -11.04 -20.15
N THR A 414 -26.34 -10.19 -19.17
CA THR A 414 -26.47 -10.51 -17.75
C THR A 414 -27.92 -10.59 -17.29
N SER A 415 -28.91 -9.94 -17.91
CA SER A 415 -30.32 -10.21 -17.55
C SER A 415 -30.77 -11.64 -17.90
N ALA A 416 -30.18 -12.22 -18.95
CA ALA A 416 -30.37 -13.63 -19.33
C ALA A 416 -29.47 -14.58 -18.50
N PHE A 417 -28.23 -14.18 -18.20
CA PHE A 417 -27.30 -14.95 -17.37
C PHE A 417 -27.60 -14.91 -15.86
N PHE A 418 -28.08 -13.80 -15.30
CA PHE A 418 -28.46 -13.66 -13.88
C PHE A 418 -29.64 -14.55 -13.52
N LYS A 419 -30.54 -14.88 -14.46
CA LYS A 419 -31.59 -15.90 -14.23
C LYS A 419 -30.99 -17.31 -14.10
N SER A 420 -29.93 -17.62 -14.85
CA SER A 420 -29.23 -18.91 -14.79
C SER A 420 -28.29 -19.01 -13.56
N VAL A 421 -27.54 -17.94 -13.25
CA VAL A 421 -26.58 -17.90 -12.14
C VAL A 421 -27.28 -17.74 -10.78
N LYS A 422 -28.38 -16.95 -10.65
CA LYS A 422 -29.20 -17.00 -9.42
C LYS A 422 -29.75 -18.40 -9.16
N SER A 423 -30.03 -19.19 -10.20
CA SER A 423 -30.51 -20.56 -10.04
C SER A 423 -29.41 -21.55 -9.63
N ARG A 424 -28.15 -21.34 -10.06
CA ARG A 424 -26.98 -22.13 -9.63
C ARG A 424 -26.48 -21.73 -8.24
N VAL A 425 -26.43 -20.44 -7.93
CA VAL A 425 -26.07 -19.92 -6.60
C VAL A 425 -27.15 -20.28 -5.57
N ARG A 426 -28.45 -20.21 -5.89
CA ARG A 426 -29.48 -20.76 -4.99
C ARG A 426 -29.36 -22.26 -4.78
N ARG A 427 -29.10 -23.07 -5.82
CA ARG A 427 -28.96 -24.54 -5.67
C ARG A 427 -27.72 -24.97 -4.88
N LEU A 428 -26.64 -24.18 -4.88
CA LEU A 428 -25.46 -24.41 -4.05
C LEU A 428 -25.69 -24.00 -2.60
N PHE A 429 -26.48 -22.96 -2.34
CA PHE A 429 -26.85 -22.55 -0.98
C PHE A 429 -27.95 -23.42 -0.33
N THR A 430 -28.89 -24.03 -1.08
CA THR A 430 -29.89 -24.95 -0.49
C THR A 430 -29.41 -26.39 -0.30
N ARG A 431 -28.31 -26.82 -0.93
CA ARG A 431 -27.76 -28.18 -0.73
C ARG A 431 -26.82 -28.33 0.47
N SER A 432 -26.35 -27.23 1.07
CA SER A 432 -25.53 -27.27 2.29
C SER A 432 -26.34 -27.11 3.59
N LEU A 433 -27.68 -27.02 3.51
CA LEU A 433 -28.60 -26.90 4.64
C LEU A 433 -29.53 -28.12 4.80
N ALA A 434 -29.23 -29.24 4.14
CA ALA A 434 -30.02 -30.48 4.21
C ALA A 434 -29.19 -31.75 4.49
N VAL A 435 -28.00 -31.60 5.08
CA VAL A 435 -27.27 -32.71 5.72
C VAL A 435 -26.76 -32.18 7.06
N TRP A 436 -27.66 -32.18 8.03
CA TRP A 436 -27.53 -32.18 9.50
C TRP A 436 -28.94 -31.88 10.04
N ARG A 437 -29.84 -32.82 9.77
CA ARG A 437 -30.89 -33.24 10.69
C ARG A 437 -30.67 -34.72 10.92
#